data_AF-A0A074XJ13-F1
#
_entry.id   AF-A0A074XJ13-F1
#
_cell.length_a   1.000
_cell.length_b   1.000
_cell.length_c   1.000
_cell.angle_alpha   90.00
_cell.angle_beta   90.00
_cell.angle_gamma   90.00
#
_symmetry.space_group_name_H-M   'P 1'
#
loop_
_entity.id
_entity.type
_entity.pdbx_description
1 polymer ?
#
loop_
_entity_poly.entity_id
_entity_poly.type
_entity_poly.pdbx_seq_one_letter_code
_entity_poly.pdbx_strand_id
1 'polypeptide(L)'
;MPPRVPLLPGLRALSGHGSTVSPSTHICRTFASTPVDQASTVQQKRRHRDPYALAQARARKAANISRQEVLEKERSSALGDPVRGIPTAFVQSFETAIPSTPTPASSNDTHAATRNESASPKQSPPGPNAQSEEYKNFFLTQREIKDASLRSEKLNAPVADQDFYETNDPEEKQRREQERQQYDQERKQKHATATEALNRIVSLSNGSSKDRLRVNIQRCVDAFGRHQTDKKLPPKPPVAESILLKNPSANTQKVERAGPDTGSSEVQIAILTAKIKTLADFLESRGRPDKINKRNLTVLVHKRQKLLQYLRRKERGGPRWQHLIETLGLTEGTWKGEISLR
;
A
#
# COMPACT_ATOMS: atom_id res chain seq x y z
N MET A 1 -33.64 -20.27 -31.57
CA MET A 1 -34.30 -19.11 -30.93
C MET A 1 -35.55 -18.78 -31.73
N PRO A 2 -36.74 -18.73 -31.13
CA PRO A 2 -37.95 -18.38 -31.87
C PRO A 2 -38.06 -16.84 -32.11
N PRO A 3 -38.70 -16.39 -33.20
CA PRO A 3 -38.79 -14.96 -33.56
C PRO A 3 -39.86 -14.20 -32.75
N ARG A 4 -39.59 -12.92 -32.47
CA ARG A 4 -40.49 -12.00 -31.75
C ARG A 4 -41.52 -11.37 -32.70
N VAL A 5 -42.80 -11.56 -32.41
CA VAL A 5 -43.93 -10.86 -33.07
C VAL A 5 -44.28 -9.59 -32.26
N PRO A 6 -44.47 -8.41 -32.88
CA PRO A 6 -44.89 -7.20 -32.17
C PRO A 6 -46.42 -7.17 -31.98
N LEU A 7 -46.86 -6.92 -30.75
CA LEU A 7 -48.26 -6.69 -30.39
C LEU A 7 -48.65 -5.22 -30.64
N LEU A 8 -49.73 -5.01 -31.40
CA LEU A 8 -50.40 -3.72 -31.59
C LEU A 8 -51.29 -3.39 -30.36
N PRO A 9 -51.29 -2.16 -29.83
CA PRO A 9 -52.28 -1.75 -28.84
C PRO A 9 -53.61 -1.39 -29.51
N GLY A 10 -54.66 -2.13 -29.17
CA GLY A 10 -56.03 -1.94 -29.64
C GLY A 10 -56.72 -0.71 -29.02
N LEU A 11 -57.70 -0.19 -29.78
CA LEU A 11 -58.58 0.92 -29.43
C LEU A 11 -59.88 0.44 -28.72
N ARG A 12 -60.46 1.36 -27.93
CA ARG A 12 -61.83 1.45 -27.35
C ARG A 12 -62.11 0.66 -26.06
N ALA A 13 -62.97 1.14 -25.14
CA ALA A 13 -64.24 1.85 -25.36
C ALA A 13 -64.62 2.92 -24.30
N LEU A 14 -65.58 3.76 -24.70
CA LEU A 14 -66.30 4.77 -23.90
C LEU A 14 -67.59 4.19 -23.29
N SER A 15 -67.92 4.58 -22.06
CA SER A 15 -69.27 4.95 -21.54
C SER A 15 -69.21 5.03 -20.00
N GLY A 16 -69.86 5.95 -19.29
CA GLY A 16 -70.74 7.02 -19.72
C GLY A 16 -71.21 7.96 -18.60
N HIS A 17 -72.02 8.93 -19.03
CA HIS A 17 -73.15 9.63 -18.39
C HIS A 17 -73.05 10.23 -16.97
N GLY A 18 -73.16 11.56 -16.93
CA GLY A 18 -73.53 12.36 -15.76
C GLY A 18 -73.67 13.83 -16.14
N SER A 19 -74.89 14.25 -16.50
CA SER A 19 -75.26 15.59 -16.97
C SER A 19 -75.39 16.59 -15.81
N THR A 20 -74.79 17.77 -15.92
CA THR A 20 -75.41 19.05 -15.52
C THR A 20 -74.82 20.20 -16.34
N VAL A 21 -75.70 21.13 -16.69
CA VAL A 21 -75.57 22.18 -17.72
C VAL A 21 -75.17 23.51 -17.08
N SER A 22 -74.18 24.22 -17.64
CA SER A 22 -74.10 25.70 -17.66
C SER A 22 -72.92 26.22 -18.48
N PRO A 23 -72.94 27.48 -18.93
CA PRO A 23 -72.82 27.79 -20.36
C PRO A 23 -71.41 28.18 -20.83
N SER A 24 -71.21 27.92 -22.12
CA SER A 24 -70.49 28.74 -23.11
C SER A 24 -69.63 29.90 -22.57
N THR A 25 -68.31 29.70 -22.60
CA THR A 25 -67.39 30.69 -23.15
C THR A 25 -66.39 29.97 -24.04
N HIS A 26 -66.58 30.09 -25.34
CA HIS A 26 -65.61 29.67 -26.36
C HIS A 26 -64.31 30.46 -26.18
N ILE A 27 -63.30 29.87 -25.54
CA ILE A 27 -61.91 30.29 -25.80
C ILE A 27 -61.45 29.45 -26.99
N CYS A 28 -61.74 29.97 -28.18
CA CYS A 28 -61.04 29.54 -29.39
C CYS A 28 -59.54 29.76 -29.14
N ARG A 29 -58.81 28.68 -28.85
CA ARG A 29 -57.36 28.68 -29.04
C ARG A 29 -57.16 28.82 -30.54
N THR A 30 -56.84 30.03 -30.99
CA THR A 30 -56.19 30.22 -32.28
C THR A 30 -54.91 29.40 -32.23
N PHE A 31 -54.85 28.33 -33.04
CA PHE A 31 -53.57 27.77 -33.45
C PHE A 31 -52.80 28.91 -34.12
N ALA A 32 -51.98 29.61 -33.35
CA ALA A 32 -50.98 30.52 -33.90
C ALA A 32 -49.90 29.62 -34.50
N SER A 33 -50.03 29.32 -35.79
CA SER A 33 -48.90 28.92 -36.61
C SER A 33 -47.99 30.13 -36.75
N THR A 34 -47.24 30.47 -35.70
CA THR A 34 -46.07 31.32 -35.89
C THR A 34 -45.05 30.49 -36.67
N PRO A 35 -44.62 30.92 -37.86
CA PRO A 35 -43.56 30.21 -38.58
C PRO A 35 -42.31 30.19 -37.71
N VAL A 36 -41.67 29.02 -37.61
CA VAL A 36 -40.35 28.82 -37.03
C VAL A 36 -39.32 29.44 -37.98
N ASP A 37 -39.32 30.77 -38.09
CA ASP A 37 -38.36 31.50 -38.93
C ASP A 37 -37.57 32.55 -38.14
N GLN A 38 -37.63 32.48 -36.80
CA GLN A 38 -36.74 33.24 -35.93
C GLN A 38 -36.11 32.38 -34.82
N ALA A 39 -35.84 31.11 -35.10
CA ALA A 39 -34.78 30.42 -34.40
C ALA A 39 -33.45 30.95 -34.95
N SER A 40 -33.11 32.20 -34.62
CA SER A 40 -31.74 32.68 -34.82
C SER A 40 -30.85 31.73 -34.05
N THR A 41 -30.13 30.87 -34.78
CA THR A 41 -29.06 30.07 -34.21
C THR A 41 -28.21 31.04 -33.40
N VAL A 42 -27.75 30.62 -32.23
CA VAL A 42 -26.93 31.42 -31.29
C VAL A 42 -25.73 32.10 -31.98
N GLN A 43 -25.40 31.70 -33.21
CA GLN A 43 -24.38 32.27 -34.08
C GLN A 43 -24.73 33.63 -34.74
N GLN A 44 -25.99 34.02 -34.93
CA GLN A 44 -26.32 35.19 -35.78
C GLN A 44 -26.74 36.49 -35.06
N LYS A 45 -26.68 36.57 -33.73
CA LYS A 45 -26.82 37.86 -33.01
C LYS A 45 -25.64 38.15 -32.09
N ARG A 46 -24.42 38.17 -32.64
CA ARG A 46 -23.31 38.86 -31.98
C ARG A 46 -23.49 40.36 -32.20
N ARG A 47 -24.22 41.02 -31.29
CA ARG A 47 -24.25 42.49 -31.17
C ARG A 47 -22.80 43.00 -31.26
N HIS A 48 -22.58 44.10 -31.99
CA HIS A 48 -21.28 44.77 -32.12
C HIS A 48 -20.62 44.89 -30.73
N ARG A 49 -19.71 43.95 -30.43
CA ARG A 49 -19.04 43.90 -29.13
C ARG A 49 -17.79 44.74 -29.26
N ASP A 50 -17.65 45.69 -28.34
CA ASP A 50 -16.47 46.53 -28.24
C ASP A 50 -15.19 45.68 -28.38
N PRO A 51 -14.34 45.95 -29.40
CA PRO A 51 -13.12 45.18 -29.64
C PRO A 51 -12.19 45.19 -28.43
N TYR A 52 -12.18 46.26 -27.63
CA TYR A 52 -11.38 46.38 -26.43
C TYR A 52 -11.87 45.46 -25.31
N ALA A 53 -13.18 45.46 -25.02
CA ALA A 53 -13.79 44.53 -24.07
C ALA A 53 -13.56 43.05 -24.46
N LEU A 54 -13.59 42.72 -25.76
CA LEU A 54 -13.25 41.39 -26.27
C LEU A 54 -11.78 41.03 -26.02
N ALA A 55 -10.86 41.96 -26.28
CA ALA A 55 -9.43 41.77 -26.02
C ALA A 55 -9.16 41.53 -24.52
N GLN A 56 -9.77 42.33 -23.63
CA GLN A 56 -9.67 42.13 -22.18
C GLN A 56 -10.22 40.77 -21.73
N ALA A 57 -11.38 40.35 -22.25
CA ALA A 57 -11.97 39.05 -21.94
C ALA A 57 -11.07 37.89 -22.41
N ARG A 58 -10.46 38.02 -23.59
CA ARG A 58 -9.47 37.07 -24.11
C ARG A 58 -8.23 37.02 -23.23
N ALA A 59 -7.71 38.15 -22.78
CA ALA A 59 -6.56 38.21 -21.87
C ALA A 59 -6.85 37.52 -20.53
N ARG A 60 -8.02 37.78 -19.92
CA ARG A 60 -8.47 37.10 -18.69
C ARG A 60 -8.60 35.58 -18.89
N LYS A 61 -9.15 35.15 -20.02
CA LYS A 61 -9.26 33.73 -20.38
C LYS A 61 -7.88 33.09 -20.58
N ALA A 62 -6.98 33.76 -21.29
CA ALA A 62 -5.61 33.29 -21.51
C ALA A 62 -4.84 33.15 -20.19
N ALA A 63 -5.00 34.11 -19.26
CA ALA A 63 -4.41 34.02 -17.93
C ALA A 63 -5.00 32.86 -17.08
N ASN A 64 -6.29 32.56 -17.21
CA ASN A 64 -6.89 31.40 -16.54
C ASN A 64 -6.37 30.09 -17.15
N ILE A 65 -6.30 30.00 -18.48
CA ILE A 65 -5.76 28.83 -19.18
C ILE A 65 -4.29 28.60 -18.78
N SER A 66 -3.45 29.64 -18.76
CA SER A 66 -2.05 29.49 -18.34
C SER A 66 -1.94 29.03 -16.88
N ARG A 67 -2.81 29.54 -15.98
CA ARG A 67 -2.88 29.08 -14.59
C ARG A 67 -3.34 27.63 -14.50
N GLN A 68 -4.31 27.21 -15.30
CA GLN A 68 -4.81 25.85 -15.36
C GLN A 68 -3.72 24.88 -15.84
N GLU A 69 -2.97 25.24 -16.88
CA GLU A 69 -1.84 24.44 -17.39
C GLU A 69 -0.77 24.20 -16.32
N VAL A 70 -0.45 25.23 -15.51
CA VAL A 70 0.48 25.08 -14.37
C VAL A 70 -0.06 24.08 -13.35
N LEU A 71 -1.34 24.21 -12.96
CA LEU A 71 -1.98 23.30 -12.02
C LEU A 71 -2.10 21.87 -12.56
N GLU A 72 -2.30 21.69 -13.86
CA GLU A 72 -2.34 20.39 -14.51
C GLU A 72 -0.96 19.72 -14.51
N LYS A 73 0.11 20.48 -14.72
CA LYS A 73 1.50 19.98 -14.58
C LYS A 73 1.79 19.56 -13.13
N GLU A 74 1.42 20.38 -12.15
CA GLU A 74 1.58 20.03 -10.73
C GLU A 74 0.80 18.76 -10.37
N ARG A 75 -0.47 18.66 -10.78
CA ARG A 75 -1.31 17.48 -10.51
C ARG A 75 -0.83 16.22 -11.22
N SER A 76 -0.37 16.33 -12.46
CA SER A 76 0.15 15.18 -13.21
C SER A 76 1.44 14.65 -12.59
N SER A 77 2.32 15.53 -12.11
CA SER A 77 3.51 15.11 -11.35
C SER A 77 3.15 14.40 -10.03
N ALA A 78 2.13 14.89 -9.31
CA ALA A 78 1.67 14.29 -8.06
C ALA A 78 0.91 12.97 -8.26
N LEU A 79 0.36 12.71 -9.45
CA LEU A 79 -0.39 11.49 -9.74
C LEU A 79 0.51 10.25 -9.72
N GLY A 80 1.79 10.39 -10.08
CA GLY A 80 2.79 9.33 -10.08
C GLY A 80 2.52 8.19 -11.07
N ASP A 81 3.32 7.12 -11.00
CA ASP A 81 3.13 5.92 -11.81
C ASP A 81 1.95 5.07 -11.25
N PRO A 82 0.96 4.67 -12.06
CA PRO A 82 -0.14 3.81 -11.61
C PRO A 82 0.30 2.43 -11.09
N VAL A 83 1.46 1.91 -11.53
CA VAL A 83 1.98 0.61 -11.08
C VAL A 83 2.87 0.77 -9.84
N ARG A 84 3.90 1.63 -9.92
CA ARG A 84 4.91 1.73 -8.87
C ARG A 84 4.62 2.81 -7.82
N GLY A 85 3.80 3.81 -8.14
CA GLY A 85 3.61 4.99 -7.29
C GLY A 85 4.87 5.85 -7.22
N ILE A 86 5.12 6.47 -6.08
CA ILE A 86 6.37 7.19 -5.77
C ILE A 86 7.26 6.24 -4.97
N PRO A 87 8.52 6.00 -5.38
CA PRO A 87 9.41 5.08 -4.66
C PRO A 87 9.72 5.60 -3.26
N THR A 88 9.49 4.78 -2.24
CA THR A 88 9.85 5.06 -0.84
C THR A 88 10.99 4.15 -0.38
N ALA A 89 11.69 4.55 0.68
CA ALA A 89 12.75 3.74 1.28
C ALA A 89 12.26 2.34 1.70
N PHE A 90 11.02 2.24 2.19
CA PHE A 90 10.41 0.96 2.54
C PHE A 90 10.20 0.07 1.32
N VAL A 91 9.69 0.60 0.20
CA VAL A 91 9.47 -0.19 -1.03
C VAL A 91 10.79 -0.58 -1.69
N GLN A 92 11.81 0.30 -1.65
CA GLN A 92 13.15 -0.02 -2.15
C GLN A 92 13.80 -1.15 -1.33
N SER A 93 13.58 -1.19 -0.02
CA SER A 93 14.08 -2.24 0.86
C SER A 93 13.52 -3.65 0.59
N PHE A 94 12.54 -3.81 -0.31
CA PHE A 94 12.06 -5.13 -0.72
C PHE A 94 13.08 -5.91 -1.57
N GLU A 95 14.02 -5.24 -2.23
CA GLU A 95 15.01 -5.91 -3.10
C GLU A 95 16.03 -6.73 -2.31
N THR A 96 16.51 -6.15 -1.21
CA THR A 96 17.44 -6.79 -0.27
C THR A 96 16.71 -7.58 0.81
N ALA A 97 15.42 -7.29 1.04
CA ALA A 97 14.63 -7.78 2.15
C ALA A 97 15.22 -7.45 3.54
N ILE A 98 16.22 -6.56 3.57
CA ILE A 98 16.84 -5.99 4.77
C ILE A 98 16.23 -4.60 4.94
N PRO A 99 15.80 -4.22 6.16
CA PRO A 99 15.35 -2.86 6.39
C PRO A 99 16.46 -1.88 6.04
N SER A 100 16.13 -0.84 5.28
CA SER A 100 17.07 0.26 5.05
C SER A 100 17.39 0.89 6.40
N THR A 101 18.63 0.74 6.85
CA THR A 101 19.16 1.65 7.87
C THR A 101 19.06 3.05 7.28
N PRO A 102 18.65 4.07 8.04
CA PRO A 102 18.80 5.44 7.59
C PRO A 102 20.30 5.66 7.41
N THR A 103 20.79 5.56 6.19
CA THR A 103 22.16 5.94 5.86
C THR A 103 22.29 7.39 6.29
N PRO A 104 23.22 7.75 7.20
CA PRO A 104 23.53 9.16 7.38
C PRO A 104 23.95 9.67 6.00
N ALA A 105 23.28 10.73 5.55
CA ALA A 105 23.51 11.34 4.26
C ALA A 105 25.03 11.44 4.02
N SER A 106 25.48 11.00 2.84
CA SER A 106 26.83 11.23 2.37
C SER A 106 27.06 12.74 2.34
N SER A 107 27.61 13.29 3.42
CA SER A 107 28.14 14.63 3.48
C SER A 107 29.42 14.62 2.68
N ASN A 108 29.37 15.13 1.46
CA ASN A 108 30.45 15.78 0.73
C ASN A 108 29.80 16.44 -0.49
N ASP A 109 29.43 17.72 -0.35
CA ASP A 109 30.21 18.78 -1.00
C ASP A 109 29.65 20.17 -0.69
N THR A 110 30.59 20.97 -0.19
CA THR A 110 30.61 22.41 0.00
C THR A 110 30.15 23.19 -1.23
N HIS A 111 29.08 23.98 -1.11
CA HIS A 111 29.03 25.36 -1.62
C HIS A 111 27.99 26.19 -0.84
N ALA A 112 28.36 27.45 -0.64
CA ALA A 112 27.86 28.36 0.37
C ALA A 112 26.51 29.02 0.04
N ALA A 113 25.82 29.39 1.12
CA ALA A 113 25.07 30.62 1.31
C ALA A 113 23.98 31.00 0.28
N THR A 114 22.73 30.68 0.61
CA THR A 114 21.69 31.70 0.89
C THR A 114 20.49 31.04 1.57
N ARG A 115 20.14 31.58 2.74
CA ARG A 115 18.97 31.18 3.52
C ARG A 115 17.71 31.61 2.79
N ASN A 116 16.85 30.65 2.48
CA ASN A 116 15.41 30.82 2.58
C ASN A 116 14.83 29.53 3.17
N GLU A 117 14.28 29.65 4.37
CA GLU A 117 13.57 28.57 5.05
C GLU A 117 12.28 28.27 4.31
N SER A 118 12.26 27.19 3.55
CA SER A 118 11.02 26.59 3.08
C SER A 118 11.18 25.06 2.99
N ALA A 119 10.50 24.41 3.94
CA ALA A 119 10.12 23.00 3.96
C ALA A 119 11.26 21.96 3.88
N SER A 120 11.60 21.41 5.04
CA SER A 120 12.32 20.15 5.20
C SER A 120 11.86 19.08 4.20
N PRO A 121 12.78 18.25 3.65
CA PRO A 121 12.37 17.10 2.87
C PRO A 121 11.61 16.16 3.81
N LYS A 122 10.36 15.84 3.46
CA LYS A 122 9.56 14.82 4.14
C LYS A 122 10.30 13.49 4.06
N GLN A 123 11.20 13.23 5.02
CA GLN A 123 11.74 11.91 5.25
C GLN A 123 10.54 11.02 5.58
N SER A 124 10.31 10.02 4.74
CA SER A 124 9.26 9.03 4.99
C SER A 124 9.46 8.48 6.40
N PRO A 125 8.40 8.31 7.20
CA PRO A 125 8.55 7.76 8.54
C PRO A 125 9.33 6.45 8.46
N PRO A 126 10.42 6.27 9.22
CA PRO A 126 11.17 5.03 9.22
C PRO A 126 10.19 3.89 9.52
N GLY A 127 10.17 2.88 8.63
CA GLY A 127 9.22 1.79 8.72
C GLY A 127 9.26 1.15 10.12
N PRO A 128 8.10 0.76 10.68
CA PRO A 128 7.90 0.59 12.13
C PRO A 128 8.66 -0.57 12.80
N ASN A 129 9.53 -1.29 12.09
CA ASN A 129 10.39 -2.36 12.61
C ASN A 129 11.74 -2.47 11.89
N ALA A 130 12.24 -1.38 11.32
CA ALA A 130 13.51 -1.38 10.57
C ALA A 130 14.77 -1.77 11.38
N GLN A 131 14.67 -1.98 12.70
CA GLN A 131 15.84 -2.14 13.57
C GLN A 131 15.82 -3.34 14.52
N SER A 132 14.69 -4.03 14.73
CA SER A 132 14.58 -4.94 15.90
C SER A 132 14.74 -6.43 15.60
N GLU A 133 14.38 -6.90 14.41
CA GLU A 133 14.43 -8.33 14.06
C GLU A 133 15.04 -8.54 12.68
N GLU A 134 16.25 -9.08 12.67
CA GLU A 134 16.92 -9.52 11.45
C GLU A 134 16.29 -10.85 11.02
N TYR A 135 15.28 -10.76 10.14
CA TYR A 135 14.70 -11.93 9.50
C TYR A 135 15.77 -12.65 8.70
N LYS A 136 15.81 -13.96 8.85
CA LYS A 136 16.70 -14.83 8.10
C LYS A 136 15.88 -15.71 7.15
N ASN A 137 16.56 -16.54 6.39
CA ASN A 137 15.89 -17.52 5.56
C ASN A 137 15.13 -18.55 6.43
N PHE A 138 14.25 -19.33 5.82
CA PHE A 138 13.53 -20.43 6.48
C PHE A 138 12.57 -20.04 7.63
N PHE A 139 12.02 -18.82 7.64
CA PHE A 139 11.12 -18.27 8.70
C PHE A 139 11.84 -18.09 10.05
N LEU A 140 13.17 -18.14 10.06
CA LEU A 140 13.93 -17.98 11.30
C LEU A 140 14.21 -16.51 11.59
N THR A 141 14.28 -16.20 12.87
CA THR A 141 14.81 -14.91 13.35
C THR A 141 16.24 -15.09 13.84
N GLN A 142 17.04 -14.02 13.78
CA GLN A 142 18.41 -14.06 14.33
C GLN A 142 18.43 -14.39 15.83
N ARG A 143 17.36 -14.09 16.58
CA ARG A 143 17.20 -14.46 17.99
C ARG A 143 17.04 -15.96 18.17
N GLU A 144 16.12 -16.58 17.42
CA GLU A 144 15.91 -18.03 17.45
C GLU A 144 17.20 -18.82 17.14
N ILE A 145 18.00 -18.35 16.18
CA ILE A 145 19.27 -18.99 15.84
C ILE A 145 20.27 -18.90 17.00
N LYS A 146 20.36 -17.73 17.64
CA LYS A 146 21.23 -17.53 18.82
C LYS A 146 20.79 -18.41 19.98
N ASP A 147 19.49 -18.45 20.27
CA ASP A 147 18.93 -19.27 21.34
C ASP A 147 19.14 -20.78 21.07
N ALA A 148 18.98 -21.21 19.82
CA ALA A 148 19.25 -22.58 19.41
C ALA A 148 20.73 -22.94 19.53
N SER A 149 21.64 -22.03 19.17
CA SER A 149 23.09 -22.18 19.35
C SER A 149 23.45 -22.33 20.83
N LEU A 150 22.97 -21.43 21.69
CA LEU A 150 23.19 -21.50 23.14
C LEU A 150 22.65 -22.80 23.74
N ARG A 151 21.46 -23.23 23.29
CA ARG A 151 20.88 -24.52 23.72
C ARG A 151 21.76 -25.70 23.29
N SER A 152 22.26 -25.70 22.06
CA SER A 152 23.15 -26.76 21.55
C SER A 152 24.46 -26.79 22.33
N GLU A 153 25.05 -25.63 22.65
CA GLU A 153 26.27 -25.55 23.46
C GLU A 153 26.08 -26.15 24.85
N LYS A 154 24.93 -25.86 25.48
CA LYS A 154 24.55 -26.39 26.80
C LYS A 154 24.30 -27.89 26.78
N LEU A 155 23.65 -28.42 25.74
CA LEU A 155 23.39 -29.87 25.62
C LEU A 155 24.66 -30.67 25.35
N ASN A 156 25.61 -30.09 24.62
CA ASN A 156 26.90 -30.71 24.38
C ASN A 156 27.89 -30.52 25.54
N ALA A 157 27.51 -29.79 26.60
CA ALA A 157 28.41 -29.51 27.72
C ALA A 157 28.82 -30.83 28.37
N PRO A 158 30.11 -31.01 28.72
CA PRO A 158 30.53 -32.23 29.39
C PRO A 158 29.71 -32.38 30.67
N VAL A 159 29.23 -33.59 30.91
CA VAL A 159 28.64 -33.94 32.20
C VAL A 159 29.77 -33.80 33.21
N ALA A 160 29.53 -33.11 34.33
CA ALA A 160 30.51 -33.04 35.39
C ALA A 160 30.74 -34.47 35.89
N ASP A 161 31.92 -35.01 35.62
CA ASP A 161 32.32 -36.29 36.18
C ASP A 161 32.30 -36.14 37.70
N GLN A 162 31.44 -36.90 38.37
CA GLN A 162 31.58 -37.14 39.80
C GLN A 162 32.77 -38.09 39.92
N ASP A 163 33.96 -37.51 40.03
CA ASP A 163 35.23 -38.25 40.03
C ASP A 163 35.19 -39.39 41.05
N PHE A 164 35.20 -40.64 40.55
CA PHE A 164 35.14 -41.82 41.40
C PHE A 164 36.55 -42.31 41.82
N TYR A 165 37.63 -41.82 41.22
CA TYR A 165 39.02 -42.06 41.67
C TYR A 165 39.98 -40.96 41.16
N GLU A 166 40.25 -39.93 41.98
CA GLU A 166 41.41 -39.04 41.75
C GLU A 166 42.69 -39.86 41.96
N THR A 167 43.51 -40.02 40.92
CA THR A 167 44.87 -40.57 41.05
C THR A 167 45.76 -39.56 41.76
N ASN A 168 46.54 -40.02 42.74
CA ASN A 168 47.42 -39.17 43.56
C ASN A 168 48.71 -38.71 42.85
N ASP A 169 48.99 -39.20 41.63
CA ASP A 169 50.21 -38.87 40.89
C ASP A 169 50.13 -37.49 40.21
N PRO A 170 51.04 -36.55 40.50
CA PRO A 170 50.94 -35.16 40.07
C PRO A 170 51.12 -34.96 38.55
N GLU A 171 52.00 -35.75 37.92
CA GLU A 171 52.24 -35.66 36.47
C GLU A 171 51.03 -36.13 35.66
N GLU A 172 50.36 -37.20 36.12
CA GLU A 172 49.18 -37.74 35.45
C GLU A 172 47.98 -36.80 35.59
N LYS A 173 47.85 -36.14 36.75
CA LYS A 173 46.85 -35.09 36.96
C LYS A 173 47.04 -33.93 35.99
N GLN A 174 48.28 -33.46 35.81
CA GLN A 174 48.60 -32.39 34.85
C GLN A 174 48.29 -32.80 33.41
N ARG A 175 48.63 -34.04 33.00
CA ARG A 175 48.31 -34.55 31.65
C ARG A 175 46.81 -34.60 31.41
N ARG A 176 46.02 -35.16 32.34
CA ARG A 176 44.56 -35.19 32.23
C ARG A 176 43.93 -33.80 32.19
N GLU A 177 44.46 -32.85 32.96
CA GLU A 177 44.02 -31.46 32.90
C GLU A 177 44.30 -30.82 31.55
N GLN A 178 45.48 -31.05 30.97
CA GLN A 178 45.82 -30.58 29.62
C GLN A 178 44.91 -31.21 28.55
N GLU A 179 44.67 -32.52 28.62
CA GLU A 179 43.76 -33.23 27.71
C GLU A 179 42.33 -32.69 27.80
N ARG A 180 41.81 -32.45 29.02
CA ARG A 180 40.50 -31.81 29.24
C ARG A 180 40.45 -30.41 28.65
N GLN A 181 41.48 -29.59 28.87
CA GLN A 181 41.54 -28.24 28.30
C GLN A 181 41.58 -28.26 26.78
N GLN A 182 42.36 -29.16 26.17
CA GLN A 182 42.43 -29.33 24.73
C GLN A 182 41.07 -29.76 24.15
N TYR A 183 40.42 -30.75 24.78
CA TYR A 183 39.09 -31.19 24.40
C TYR A 183 38.05 -30.05 24.49
N ASP A 184 38.06 -29.28 25.57
CA ASP A 184 37.16 -28.13 25.74
C ASP A 184 37.40 -27.03 24.68
N GLN A 185 38.66 -26.77 24.35
CA GLN A 185 39.02 -25.82 23.29
C GLN A 185 38.53 -26.32 21.93
N GLU A 186 38.76 -27.59 21.60
CA GLU A 186 38.30 -28.20 20.35
C GLU A 186 36.77 -28.18 20.25
N ARG A 187 36.06 -28.48 21.35
CA ARG A 187 34.59 -28.41 21.44
C ARG A 187 34.09 -26.98 21.16
N LYS A 188 34.70 -25.98 21.80
CA LYS A 188 34.35 -24.55 21.58
C LYS A 188 34.60 -24.13 20.14
N GLN A 189 35.71 -24.54 19.54
CA GLN A 189 36.03 -24.24 18.14
C GLN A 189 35.04 -24.90 17.18
N LYS A 190 34.71 -26.18 17.38
CA LYS A 190 33.70 -26.91 16.60
C LYS A 190 32.33 -26.23 16.71
N HIS A 191 31.93 -25.83 17.94
CA HIS A 191 30.69 -25.08 18.15
C HIS A 191 30.72 -23.74 17.41
N ALA A 192 31.75 -22.93 17.58
CA ALA A 192 31.90 -21.64 16.90
C ALA A 192 31.83 -21.78 15.37
N THR A 193 32.56 -22.75 14.81
CA THR A 193 32.54 -23.07 13.38
C THR A 193 31.15 -23.46 12.91
N ALA A 194 30.43 -24.30 13.67
CA ALA A 194 29.07 -24.68 13.37
C ALA A 194 28.10 -23.49 13.41
N THR A 195 28.23 -22.59 14.39
CA THR A 195 27.39 -21.38 14.46
C THR A 195 27.61 -20.46 13.26
N GLU A 196 28.85 -20.29 12.83
CA GLU A 196 29.17 -19.49 11.66
C GLU A 196 28.60 -20.12 10.38
N ALA A 197 28.78 -21.44 10.22
CA ALA A 197 28.21 -22.18 9.09
C ALA A 197 26.68 -22.05 9.04
N LEU A 198 25.99 -22.19 10.18
CA LEU A 198 24.55 -21.99 10.28
C LEU A 198 24.15 -20.55 9.90
N ASN A 199 24.84 -19.54 10.43
CA ASN A 199 24.57 -18.14 10.07
C ASN A 199 24.69 -17.89 8.56
N ARG A 200 25.64 -18.54 7.87
CA ARG A 200 25.81 -18.46 6.42
C ARG A 200 24.68 -19.19 5.67
N ILE A 201 24.29 -20.37 6.12
CA ILE A 201 23.20 -21.17 5.52
C ILE A 201 21.87 -20.43 5.60
N VAL A 202 21.58 -19.82 6.75
CA VAL A 202 20.32 -19.09 6.97
C VAL A 202 20.40 -17.63 6.46
N SER A 203 21.54 -17.17 5.97
CA SER A 203 21.66 -15.81 5.41
C SER A 203 20.72 -15.60 4.22
N LEU A 204 19.99 -14.48 4.22
CA LEU A 204 19.03 -14.16 3.17
C LEU A 204 19.69 -13.71 1.86
N SER A 205 20.96 -13.26 1.93
CA SER A 205 21.77 -12.92 0.76
C SER A 205 21.94 -14.10 -0.19
N ASN A 206 22.06 -15.31 0.37
CA ASN A 206 22.21 -16.56 -0.37
C ASN A 206 20.85 -17.14 -0.81
N GLY A 207 19.74 -16.52 -0.41
CA GLY A 207 18.38 -16.97 -0.70
C GLY A 207 17.87 -16.58 -2.08
N SER A 208 16.82 -17.28 -2.53
CA SER A 208 16.13 -17.00 -3.78
C SER A 208 15.23 -15.77 -3.68
N SER A 209 14.76 -15.25 -4.83
CA SER A 209 13.73 -14.20 -4.88
C SER A 209 12.44 -14.61 -4.14
N LYS A 210 12.12 -15.91 -4.13
CA LYS A 210 11.01 -16.47 -3.36
C LYS A 210 11.20 -16.30 -1.85
N ASP A 211 12.41 -16.50 -1.35
CA ASP A 211 12.73 -16.38 0.07
C ASP A 211 12.68 -14.91 0.50
N ARG A 212 13.21 -14.00 -0.34
CA ARG A 212 13.07 -12.55 -0.12
C ARG A 212 11.62 -12.11 -0.09
N LEU A 213 10.79 -12.61 -1.01
CA LEU A 213 9.35 -12.32 -1.02
C LEU A 213 8.65 -12.82 0.25
N ARG A 214 9.02 -14.01 0.74
CA ARG A 214 8.50 -14.55 2.01
C ARG A 214 8.84 -13.67 3.20
N VAL A 215 10.10 -13.24 3.31
CA VAL A 215 10.52 -12.30 4.36
C VAL A 215 9.79 -10.96 4.22
N ASN A 216 9.65 -10.44 3.00
CA ASN A 216 8.89 -9.21 2.76
C ASN A 216 7.41 -9.34 3.17
N ILE A 217 6.80 -10.52 3.02
CA ILE A 217 5.43 -10.78 3.52
C ILE A 217 5.39 -10.66 5.05
N GLN A 218 6.33 -11.28 5.77
CA GLN A 218 6.42 -11.14 7.23
C GLN A 218 6.59 -9.67 7.63
N ARG A 219 7.52 -8.97 6.99
CA ARG A 219 7.73 -7.52 7.20
C ARG A 219 6.48 -6.69 6.94
N CYS A 220 5.67 -7.04 5.93
CA CYS A 220 4.40 -6.36 5.66
C CYS A 220 3.36 -6.63 6.75
N VAL A 221 3.27 -7.87 7.24
CA VAL A 221 2.37 -8.26 8.34
C VAL A 221 2.76 -7.50 9.60
N ASP A 222 4.05 -7.41 9.91
CA ASP A 222 4.52 -6.69 11.08
C ASP A 222 4.30 -5.18 10.92
N ALA A 223 4.68 -4.60 9.78
CA ALA A 223 4.57 -3.15 9.59
C ALA A 223 3.12 -2.64 9.53
N PHE A 224 2.21 -3.38 8.91
CA PHE A 224 0.83 -2.92 8.65
C PHE A 224 -0.23 -3.70 9.41
N GLY A 225 0.14 -4.76 10.12
CA GLY A 225 -0.80 -5.56 10.90
C GLY A 225 -1.47 -4.74 11.98
N ARG A 226 -2.79 -4.88 12.11
CA ARG A 226 -3.58 -4.14 13.11
C ARG A 226 -3.16 -4.45 14.55
N HIS A 227 -2.62 -5.65 14.78
CA HIS A 227 -2.05 -6.04 16.07
C HIS A 227 -0.86 -5.16 16.52
N GLN A 228 -0.13 -4.53 15.59
CA GLN A 228 0.95 -3.57 15.91
C GLN A 228 0.50 -2.12 15.74
N THR A 229 -0.22 -1.83 14.65
CA THR A 229 -0.61 -0.44 14.32
C THR A 229 -1.67 0.12 15.28
N ASP A 230 -2.57 -0.70 15.83
CA ASP A 230 -3.54 -0.25 16.84
C ASP A 230 -2.84 0.23 18.14
N LYS A 231 -1.60 -0.22 18.41
CA LYS A 231 -0.79 0.23 19.58
C LYS A 231 -0.03 1.53 19.31
N LYS A 232 0.35 1.79 18.06
CA LYS A 232 1.24 2.90 17.67
C LYS A 232 0.47 4.12 17.15
N LEU A 233 -0.58 3.89 16.38
CA LEU A 233 -1.33 4.96 15.72
C LEU A 233 -2.47 5.46 16.62
N PRO A 234 -2.84 6.75 16.50
CA PRO A 234 -3.97 7.28 17.24
C PRO A 234 -5.26 6.54 16.86
N PRO A 235 -6.13 6.23 17.83
CA PRO A 235 -7.38 5.56 17.55
C PRO A 235 -8.29 6.43 16.68
N LYS A 236 -9.21 5.78 15.97
CA LYS A 236 -10.23 6.49 15.20
C LYS A 236 -11.06 7.38 16.14
N PRO A 237 -11.39 8.64 15.75
CA PRO A 237 -12.27 9.47 16.56
C PRO A 237 -13.58 8.74 16.86
N PRO A 238 -14.11 8.89 18.09
CA PRO A 238 -15.34 8.22 18.48
C PRO A 238 -16.49 8.62 17.56
N VAL A 239 -17.43 7.69 17.39
CA VAL A 239 -18.65 7.96 16.63
C VAL A 239 -19.45 9.02 17.38
N ALA A 240 -20.00 10.01 16.65
CA ALA A 240 -20.83 11.05 17.25
C ALA A 240 -21.98 10.44 18.07
N GLU A 241 -22.25 11.02 19.24
CA GLU A 241 -23.27 10.52 20.18
C GLU A 241 -24.63 10.34 19.51
N SER A 242 -25.03 11.28 18.66
CA SER A 242 -26.29 11.21 17.88
C SER A 242 -26.45 9.93 17.04
N ILE A 243 -25.36 9.30 16.63
CA ILE A 243 -25.35 8.04 15.88
C ILE A 243 -25.37 6.86 16.85
N LEU A 244 -24.69 6.96 18.00
CA LEU A 244 -24.70 5.93 19.04
C LEU A 244 -26.09 5.74 19.64
N LEU A 245 -26.85 6.83 19.86
CA LEU A 245 -28.24 6.74 20.30
C LEU A 245 -29.13 6.01 19.28
N LYS A 246 -28.86 6.17 17.98
CA LYS A 246 -29.61 5.48 16.91
C LYS A 246 -29.20 4.02 16.75
N ASN A 247 -27.94 3.69 17.05
CA ASN A 247 -27.35 2.37 16.85
C ASN A 247 -26.43 2.01 18.03
N PRO A 248 -26.96 1.48 19.14
CA PRO A 248 -26.16 1.19 20.35
C PRO A 248 -25.08 0.14 20.11
N SER A 249 -25.27 -0.77 19.14
CA SER A 249 -24.27 -1.76 18.72
C SER A 249 -22.99 -1.15 18.14
N ALA A 250 -22.99 0.14 17.77
CA ALA A 250 -21.80 0.82 17.26
C ALA A 250 -20.70 0.99 18.33
N ASN A 251 -21.04 0.90 19.62
CA ASN A 251 -20.11 0.97 20.75
C ASN A 251 -19.80 -0.41 21.36
N THR A 252 -19.64 -1.44 20.52
CA THR A 252 -19.23 -2.75 21.03
C THR A 252 -17.73 -2.74 21.30
N GLN A 253 -17.32 -3.06 22.53
CA GLN A 253 -15.91 -3.26 22.88
C GLN A 253 -15.30 -4.32 21.94
N LYS A 254 -14.14 -4.01 21.35
CA LYS A 254 -13.49 -4.94 20.41
C LYS A 254 -12.93 -6.11 21.20
N VAL A 255 -13.35 -7.33 20.83
CA VAL A 255 -12.76 -8.56 21.34
C VAL A 255 -11.27 -8.60 20.96
N GLU A 256 -10.45 -9.07 21.89
CA GLU A 256 -9.03 -9.27 21.63
C GLU A 256 -8.80 -10.29 20.51
N ARG A 257 -7.74 -10.08 19.74
CA ARG A 257 -7.43 -10.94 18.61
C ARG A 257 -6.70 -12.18 19.11
N ALA A 258 -7.08 -13.35 18.61
CA ALA A 258 -6.42 -14.62 18.94
C ALA A 258 -4.98 -14.72 18.36
N GLY A 259 -4.65 -13.96 17.32
CA GLY A 259 -3.36 -14.08 16.64
C GLY A 259 -2.98 -12.87 15.78
N PRO A 260 -1.86 -12.96 15.04
CA PRO A 260 -1.39 -11.88 14.19
C PRO A 260 -2.36 -11.60 13.05
N ASP A 261 -2.56 -10.31 12.77
CA ASP A 261 -3.43 -9.86 11.69
C ASP A 261 -2.75 -9.98 10.33
N THR A 262 -3.19 -10.96 9.54
CA THR A 262 -2.69 -11.24 8.18
C THR A 262 -3.69 -10.88 7.08
N GLY A 263 -4.94 -10.63 7.46
CA GLY A 263 -6.08 -10.50 6.54
C GLY A 263 -6.57 -9.07 6.33
N SER A 264 -6.06 -8.09 7.06
CA SER A 264 -6.46 -6.69 6.88
C SER A 264 -6.12 -6.15 5.49
N SER A 265 -6.94 -5.21 5.00
CA SER A 265 -6.74 -4.63 3.67
C SER A 265 -5.37 -3.96 3.55
N GLU A 266 -4.89 -3.38 4.65
CA GLU A 266 -3.59 -2.74 4.77
C GLU A 266 -2.45 -3.74 4.46
N VAL A 267 -2.45 -4.88 5.15
CA VAL A 267 -1.47 -5.96 4.95
C VAL A 267 -1.58 -6.54 3.54
N GLN A 268 -2.80 -6.78 3.05
CA GLN A 268 -3.01 -7.30 1.70
C GLN A 268 -2.46 -6.34 0.63
N ILE A 269 -2.67 -5.03 0.77
CA ILE A 269 -2.15 -4.01 -0.16
C ILE A 269 -0.61 -3.97 -0.12
N ALA A 270 -0.01 -4.07 1.06
CA ALA A 270 1.45 -4.10 1.21
C ALA A 270 2.07 -5.34 0.53
N ILE A 271 1.49 -6.53 0.74
CA ILE A 271 1.93 -7.77 0.10
C ILE A 271 1.77 -7.69 -1.42
N LEU A 272 0.65 -7.15 -1.92
CA LEU A 272 0.45 -6.94 -3.35
C LEU A 272 1.49 -5.97 -3.91
N THR A 273 1.86 -4.94 -3.17
CA THR A 273 2.89 -3.97 -3.59
C THR A 273 4.27 -4.63 -3.73
N ALA A 274 4.65 -5.49 -2.77
CA ALA A 274 5.87 -6.27 -2.88
C ALA A 274 5.86 -7.20 -4.12
N LYS A 275 4.75 -7.91 -4.36
CA LYS A 275 4.59 -8.78 -5.54
C LYS A 275 4.64 -7.99 -6.85
N ILE A 276 3.90 -6.89 -6.94
CA ILE A 276 3.86 -6.00 -8.11
C ILE A 276 5.25 -5.49 -8.43
N LYS A 277 6.01 -5.02 -7.43
CA LYS A 277 7.40 -4.58 -7.62
C LYS A 277 8.26 -5.69 -8.21
N THR A 278 8.29 -6.88 -7.59
CA THR A 278 9.11 -8.00 -8.09
C THR A 278 8.76 -8.41 -9.51
N LEU A 279 7.46 -8.40 -9.86
CA LEU A 279 6.99 -8.79 -11.19
C LEU A 279 7.26 -7.70 -12.23
N ALA A 280 7.09 -6.43 -11.87
CA ALA A 280 7.41 -5.29 -12.73
C ALA A 280 8.91 -5.23 -13.03
N ASP A 281 9.76 -5.39 -12.02
CA ASP A 281 11.23 -5.43 -12.17
C ASP A 281 11.67 -6.60 -13.07
N PHE A 282 11.03 -7.76 -12.94
CA PHE A 282 11.27 -8.92 -13.81
C PHE A 282 10.86 -8.66 -15.26
N LEU A 283 9.68 -8.07 -15.49
CA LEU A 283 9.15 -7.78 -16.83
C LEU A 283 9.99 -6.72 -17.56
N GLU A 284 10.52 -5.73 -16.84
CA GLU A 284 11.41 -4.71 -17.38
C GLU A 284 12.79 -5.28 -17.74
N SER A 285 13.37 -6.12 -16.87
CA SER A 285 14.72 -6.65 -17.06
C SER A 285 14.81 -7.79 -18.08
N ARG A 286 13.98 -8.84 -17.94
CA ARG A 286 14.08 -10.07 -18.76
C ARG A 286 12.75 -10.53 -19.38
N GLY A 287 11.62 -10.06 -18.87
CA GLY A 287 10.28 -10.56 -19.21
C GLY A 287 9.53 -9.79 -20.29
N ARG A 288 10.18 -8.96 -21.11
CA ARG A 288 9.50 -8.15 -22.14
C ARG A 288 8.55 -8.95 -23.08
N PRO A 289 8.89 -10.17 -23.55
CA PRO A 289 7.97 -10.96 -24.39
C PRO A 289 6.90 -11.74 -23.60
N ASP A 290 6.97 -11.80 -22.28
CA ASP A 290 6.08 -12.62 -21.46
C ASP A 290 4.70 -11.99 -21.29
N LYS A 291 3.75 -12.41 -22.14
CA LYS A 291 2.37 -11.91 -22.15
C LYS A 291 1.55 -12.37 -20.95
N ILE A 292 1.84 -13.55 -20.40
CA ILE A 292 1.08 -14.13 -19.28
C ILE A 292 1.41 -13.34 -18.02
N ASN A 293 2.69 -13.07 -17.78
CA ASN A 293 3.09 -12.29 -16.61
C ASN A 293 2.70 -10.82 -16.69
N LYS A 294 2.60 -10.22 -17.88
CA LYS A 294 1.97 -8.90 -18.07
C LYS A 294 0.51 -8.91 -17.63
N ARG A 295 -0.27 -9.92 -18.04
CA ARG A 295 -1.66 -10.09 -17.58
C ARG A 295 -1.72 -10.25 -16.06
N ASN A 296 -0.83 -11.06 -15.48
CA ASN A 296 -0.76 -11.26 -14.03
C ASN A 296 -0.46 -9.96 -13.28
N LEU A 297 0.46 -9.12 -13.80
CA LEU A 297 0.75 -7.80 -13.26
C LEU A 297 -0.51 -6.92 -13.25
N THR A 298 -1.24 -6.86 -14.37
CA THR A 298 -2.50 -6.10 -14.47
C THR A 298 -3.51 -6.57 -13.42
N VAL A 299 -3.69 -7.89 -13.27
CA VAL A 299 -4.60 -8.46 -12.27
C VAL A 299 -4.21 -8.07 -10.85
N LEU A 300 -2.91 -8.10 -10.51
CA LEU A 300 -2.42 -7.70 -9.19
C LEU A 300 -2.66 -6.21 -8.92
N VAL A 301 -2.37 -5.35 -9.90
CA VAL A 301 -2.58 -3.89 -9.81
C VAL A 301 -4.06 -3.57 -9.60
N HIS A 302 -4.95 -4.17 -10.39
CA HIS A 302 -6.40 -3.99 -10.25
C HIS A 302 -6.94 -4.54 -8.91
N LYS A 303 -6.41 -5.66 -8.43
CA LYS A 303 -6.75 -6.19 -7.11
C LYS A 303 -6.35 -5.20 -6.01
N ARG A 304 -5.15 -4.62 -6.09
CA ARG A 304 -4.68 -3.59 -5.16
C ARG A 304 -5.55 -2.34 -5.22
N GLN A 305 -5.91 -1.88 -6.41
CA GLN A 305 -6.82 -0.75 -6.63
C GLN A 305 -8.16 -0.95 -5.91
N LYS A 306 -8.80 -2.11 -6.06
CA LYS A 306 -10.08 -2.42 -5.39
C LYS A 306 -9.96 -2.36 -3.86
N LEU A 307 -8.86 -2.89 -3.32
CA LEU A 307 -8.59 -2.85 -1.88
C LEU A 307 -8.34 -1.42 -1.37
N LEU A 308 -7.58 -0.61 -2.12
CA LEU A 308 -7.35 0.79 -1.78
C LEU A 308 -8.65 1.59 -1.75
N GLN A 309 -9.52 1.41 -2.75
CA GLN A 309 -10.83 2.06 -2.79
C GLN A 309 -11.72 1.64 -1.62
N TYR A 310 -11.72 0.35 -1.26
CA TYR A 310 -12.44 -0.15 -0.09
C TYR A 310 -11.90 0.45 1.22
N LEU A 311 -10.59 0.41 1.41
CA LEU A 311 -9.93 0.90 2.62
C LEU A 311 -10.17 2.40 2.81
N ARG A 312 -10.03 3.20 1.74
CA ARG A 312 -10.31 4.64 1.78
C ARG A 312 -11.74 4.94 2.21
N ARG A 313 -12.71 4.20 1.69
CA ARG A 313 -14.13 4.36 2.06
C ARG A 313 -14.38 4.00 3.53
N LYS A 314 -13.74 2.94 4.03
CA LYS A 314 -13.93 2.43 5.39
C LYS A 314 -13.24 3.30 6.44
N GLU A 315 -12.01 3.72 6.18
CA GLU A 315 -11.20 4.55 7.08
C GLU A 315 -11.44 6.05 6.93
N ARG A 316 -12.10 6.50 5.84
CA ARG A 316 -12.35 7.91 5.51
C ARG A 316 -11.09 8.79 5.53
N GLY A 317 -9.94 8.21 5.15
CA GLY A 317 -8.66 8.91 5.17
C GLY A 317 -8.04 9.08 6.56
N GLY A 318 -8.44 8.27 7.54
CA GLY A 318 -7.88 8.29 8.90
C GLY A 318 -6.39 7.90 8.98
N PRO A 319 -5.82 7.86 10.20
CA PRO A 319 -4.37 7.72 10.41
C PRO A 319 -3.78 6.44 9.82
N ARG A 320 -4.53 5.32 9.85
CA ARG A 320 -4.10 4.04 9.25
C ARG A 320 -3.97 4.12 7.74
N TRP A 321 -4.89 4.82 7.07
CA TRP A 321 -4.83 5.03 5.63
C TRP A 321 -3.62 5.89 5.25
N GLN A 322 -3.40 6.99 5.98
CA GLN A 322 -2.27 7.90 5.74
C GLN A 322 -0.94 7.18 5.92
N HIS A 323 -0.76 6.44 7.04
CA HIS A 323 0.43 5.64 7.30
C HIS A 323 0.72 4.64 6.16
N LEU A 324 -0.30 3.95 5.64
CA LEU A 324 -0.14 3.03 4.53
C LEU A 324 0.31 3.73 3.24
N ILE A 325 -0.36 4.82 2.89
CA ILE A 325 -0.09 5.57 1.65
C ILE A 325 1.32 6.18 1.69
N GLU A 326 1.72 6.77 2.81
CA GLU A 326 3.02 7.40 2.99
C GLU A 326 4.16 6.38 3.02
N THR A 327 3.98 5.25 3.71
CA THR A 327 5.03 4.23 3.82
C THR A 327 5.24 3.49 2.49
N LEU A 328 4.16 3.16 1.77
CA LEU A 328 4.23 2.45 0.49
C LEU A 328 4.38 3.38 -0.73
N GLY A 329 4.24 4.70 -0.57
CA GLY A 329 4.35 5.65 -1.67
C GLY A 329 3.20 5.57 -2.68
N LEU A 330 2.00 5.18 -2.25
CA LEU A 330 0.86 4.96 -3.15
C LEU A 330 0.11 6.25 -3.43
N THR A 331 0.16 6.74 -4.67
CA THR A 331 -0.48 7.99 -5.08
C THR A 331 -1.94 7.81 -5.52
N GLU A 332 -2.64 8.91 -5.81
CA GLU A 332 -3.99 8.84 -6.37
C GLU A 332 -4.04 8.04 -7.69
N GLY A 333 -2.97 8.07 -8.51
CA GLY A 333 -2.90 7.34 -9.78
C GLY A 333 -2.96 5.82 -9.62
N THR A 334 -2.61 5.29 -8.44
CA THR A 334 -2.61 3.86 -8.17
C THR A 334 -3.99 3.27 -7.88
N TRP A 335 -5.01 4.10 -7.64
CA TRP A 335 -6.36 3.61 -7.29
C TRP A 335 -7.52 4.44 -7.83
N LYS A 336 -7.32 5.72 -8.17
CA LYS A 336 -8.36 6.63 -8.69
C LYS A 336 -8.42 6.52 -10.21
N GLY A 337 -9.63 6.40 -10.76
CA GLY A 337 -9.85 6.26 -12.20
C GLY A 337 -9.63 4.83 -12.71
N GLU A 338 -9.38 4.70 -14.02
CA GLU A 338 -9.08 3.42 -14.67
C GLU A 338 -7.56 3.27 -14.85
N ILE A 339 -7.03 2.10 -14.52
CA ILE A 339 -5.61 1.77 -14.74
C ILE A 339 -5.50 0.91 -15.99
N SER A 340 -4.94 1.47 -17.06
CA SER A 340 -4.67 0.76 -18.31
C SER A 340 -3.16 0.56 -18.46
N LEU A 341 -2.71 -0.71 -18.44
CA LEU A 341 -1.33 -1.10 -18.75
C LEU A 341 -1.29 -1.55 -20.20
N ARG A 342 -0.69 -0.74 -21.09
CA ARG A 342 -0.53 -1.06 -22.51
C ARG A 342 0.81 -1.73 -22.80
#